data_AF-A0A350ADI7-F1
#
_entry.id   AF-A0A350ADI7-F1
#
_cell.length_a   1.000
_cell.length_b   1.000
_cell.length_c   1.000
_cell.angle_alpha   90.00
_cell.angle_beta   90.00
_cell.angle_gamma   90.00
#
_symmetry.space_group_name_H-M   'P 1'
#
loop_
_entity.id
_entity.type
_entity.pdbx_description
1 polymer ?
#
loop_
_entity_poly.entity_id
_entity_poly.type
_entity_poly.pdbx_seq_one_letter_code
_entity_poly.pdbx_strand_id
1 'polypeptide(L)' 'SSGKYEGEVWRPSNDKIYLGKIELNGATLKLAGCVAGGLICSKQTWQRLN' A
#
# COMPACT_ATOMS: atom_id res chain seq x y z
N SER A 1 -13.89 0.17 -10.64
CA SER A 1 -12.86 -0.79 -11.10
C SER A 1 -12.57 -1.73 -9.95
N SER A 2 -13.10 -2.95 -10.01
CA SER A 2 -12.92 -3.98 -8.99
C SER A 2 -11.42 -4.22 -8.71
N GLY A 3 -11.02 -4.17 -7.44
CA GLY A 3 -9.64 -4.47 -7.03
C GLY A 3 -8.69 -3.28 -6.89
N LYS A 4 -9.13 -2.03 -7.12
CA LYS A 4 -8.34 -0.83 -6.82
C LYS A 4 -8.88 -0.12 -5.58
N TYR A 5 -8.01 0.18 -4.62
CA TYR A 5 -8.36 0.86 -3.37
C TYR A 5 -7.37 1.99 -3.08
N GLU A 6 -7.86 3.03 -2.42
CA GLU A 6 -7.05 4.14 -1.92
C GLU A 6 -7.38 4.37 -0.44
N GLY A 7 -6.37 4.73 0.35
CA GLY A 7 -6.55 4.94 1.79
C GLY A 7 -5.25 5.28 2.51
N GLU A 8 -5.30 5.26 3.83
CA GLU A 8 -4.16 5.55 4.70
C GLU A 8 -3.61 4.28 5.33
N VAL A 9 -2.28 4.17 5.39
CA VAL A 9 -1.57 3.04 5.99
C VAL A 9 -0.62 3.54 7.05
N TRP A 10 -0.88 3.17 8.30
CA TRP A 10 0.07 3.40 9.40
C TRP A 10 1.17 2.34 9.38
N ARG A 11 2.43 2.78 9.45
CA ARG A 11 3.62 1.92 9.49
C ARG A 11 4.22 1.92 10.90
N PRO A 12 4.14 0.82 11.67
CA PRO A 12 4.67 0.78 13.03
C PRO A 12 6.18 1.00 13.12
N SER A 13 6.95 0.58 12.13
CA SER A 13 8.42 0.62 12.17
C SER A 13 9.02 2.04 12.16
N ASN A 14 8.24 3.06 11.79
CA ASN A 14 8.70 4.45 11.79
C ASN A 14 7.61 5.45 12.20
N ASP A 15 6.51 4.95 12.74
CA ASP A 15 5.35 5.72 13.22
C ASP A 15 4.85 6.80 12.23
N LYS A 16 4.72 6.43 10.96
CA LYS A 16 4.23 7.33 9.89
C LYS A 16 2.99 6.78 9.21
N ILE A 17 2.12 7.69 8.81
CA ILE A 17 0.97 7.42 7.95
C ILE A 17 1.38 7.68 6.49
N TYR A 18 1.09 6.71 5.63
CA TYR A 18 1.32 6.77 4.19
C TYR A 18 -0.03 6.87 3.47
N LEU A 19 -0.15 7.80 2.52
CA LEU A 19 -1.23 7.82 1.57
C LEU A 19 -0.96 6.74 0.52
N GLY A 20 -1.78 5.70 0.52
CA GLY A 20 -1.54 4.45 -0.19
C GLY A 20 -2.60 4.10 -1.22
N LYS A 21 -2.16 3.40 -2.27
CA LYS A 21 -2.98 2.74 -3.27
C LYS A 21 -2.73 1.23 -3.23
N ILE A 22 -3.79 0.47 -3.36
CA ILE A 22 -3.76 -1.00 -3.44
C ILE A 22 -4.34 -1.45 -4.77
N GLU A 23 -3.66 -2.40 -5.41
CA GLU A 23 -4.15 -3.12 -6.58
C GLU A 23 -4.18 -4.62 -6.31
N LEU A 24 -5.37 -5.20 -6.29
CA LEU A 24 -5.62 -6.64 -6.20
C LEU A 24 -5.73 -7.24 -7.60
N ASN A 25 -4.88 -8.23 -7.89
CA ASN A 25 -4.88 -8.98 -9.13
C ASN A 25 -4.80 -10.48 -8.79
N GLY A 26 -5.96 -11.15 -8.76
CA GLY A 26 -6.05 -12.56 -8.36
C GLY A 26 -5.52 -12.77 -6.93
N ALA A 27 -4.47 -13.58 -6.79
CA ALA A 27 -3.80 -13.86 -5.51
C ALA A 27 -2.71 -12.84 -5.13
N THR A 28 -2.43 -11.84 -5.98
CA THR A 28 -1.38 -10.85 -5.75
C THR A 28 -1.97 -9.51 -5.33
N LEU A 29 -1.41 -8.92 -4.27
CA LEU A 29 -1.72 -7.58 -3.79
C LEU A 29 -0.49 -6.69 -3.95
N LYS A 30 -0.63 -5.58 -4.70
CA LYS A 30 0.39 -4.53 -4.77
C LYS A 30 -0.04 -3.35 -3.91
N LEU A 31 0.80 -2.95 -2.97
CA LEU A 31 0.63 -1.77 -2.14
C LEU A 31 1.73 -0.76 -2.51
N ALA A 32 1.35 0.49 -2.74
CA ALA A 32 2.28 1.59 -2.95
C ALA A 32 1.76 2.84 -2.23
N GLY A 33 2.64 3.58 -1.57
CA GLY A 33 2.23 4.82 -0.92
C GLY A 33 3.40 5.70 -0.51
N CYS A 34 3.13 6.97 -0.29
CA CYS A 34 4.12 7.94 0.18
C CYS A 34 3.58 8.70 1.40
N VAL A 35 4.49 9.21 2.23
CA VAL A 35 4.12 10.15 3.31
C VAL A 35 3.56 11.44 2.70
N ALA A 36 2.76 12.19 3.48
CA ALA A 36 2.32 13.52 3.08
C ALA A 36 3.54 14.40 2.69
N GLY A 37 3.53 14.95 1.47
CA GLY A 37 4.67 15.66 0.88
C GLY A 37 5.49 14.83 -0.13
N GLY A 38 5.19 13.54 -0.32
CA GLY A 38 5.66 12.75 -1.46
C GLY A 38 7.14 12.31 -1.45
N LEU A 39 7.91 12.68 -0.41
CA LEU A 39 9.36 12.44 -0.37
C LEU A 39 9.75 11.00 0.01
N ILE A 40 8.98 10.35 0.88
CA ILE A 40 9.27 9.00 1.36
C ILE A 40 8.19 8.07 0.87
N CYS A 41 8.53 7.22 -0.11
CA CYS A 41 7.63 6.26 -0.71
C CYS A 41 8.02 4.83 -0.35
N SER A 42 7.04 3.94 -0.31
CA SER A 42 7.26 2.52 -0.13
C SER A 42 6.33 1.72 -1.03
N LYS A 43 6.81 0.55 -1.46
CA LYS A 43 6.08 -0.39 -2.29
C LYS A 43 6.26 -1.79 -1.73
N GLN A 44 5.20 -2.58 -1.77
CA GLN A 44 5.20 -3.97 -1.36
C GLN A 44 4.33 -4.79 -2.31
N THR A 45 4.74 -6.02 -2.53
CA THR A 45 3.96 -7.02 -3.26
C THR A 45 3.75 -8.20 -2.34
N TRP A 46 2.49 -8.54 -2.09
CA TRP A 46 2.09 -9.65 -1.24
C TRP A 46 1.44 -10.73 -2.08
N GLN A 47 1.71 -11.99 -1.73
CA GLN A 47 1.01 -13.15 -2.26
C GLN A 47 0.07 -13.69 -1.19
N ARG A 48 -1.16 -14.00 -1.59
CA ARG A 48 -2.09 -14.70 -0.73
C ARG A 48 -1.58 -16.12 -0.49
N LEU A 49 -1.50 -16.51 0.78
CA LEU A 49 -1.26 -17.90 1.17
C LEU A 49 -2.60 -18.65 1.20
N ASN A 50 -2.56 -19.95 0.89
CA ASN A 50 -3.71 -20.85 0.89
C ASN A 50 -3.83 -21.59 2.21
#